data_AF-A0A7X6SUM9-F1
#
_entry.id   AF-A0A7X6SUM9-F1
#
_cell.length_a   1.000
_cell.length_b   1.000
_cell.length_c   1.000
_cell.angle_alpha   90.00
_cell.angle_beta   90.00
_cell.angle_gamma   90.00
#
_symmetry.space_group_name_H-M   'P 1'
#
loop_
_entity.id
_entity.type
_entity.pdbx_description
1 polymer ?
#
loop_
_entity_poly.entity_id
_entity_poly.type
_entity_poly.pdbx_seq_one_letter_code
_entity_poly.pdbx_strand_id
1 'polypeptide(L)'
;MATKFNPIKKAAKKARNAVNDVAIDKAFDSVINKYITPEEIIAQIIKLPVARVDRAEFLHKELIRYYPEETVKTALEYNPAYAGIGKQRINNIADQVIQRETNKVAGISFAAGLPGGFALAATIPADVVQYLAFTIRAIQEIAYLYGFDEFDFEEEELDSYAMDQILIFLGAMYG
;
A
#
# COMPACT_ATOMS: atom_id res chain seq x y z
N MET A 1 34.68 27.91 9.86
CA MET A 1 33.69 27.20 10.69
C MET A 1 32.32 27.53 10.12
N ALA A 2 31.83 26.73 9.16
CA ALA A 2 30.66 27.06 8.34
C ALA A 2 29.41 26.35 8.85
N THR A 3 28.49 27.10 9.42
CA THR A 3 27.10 26.68 9.72
C THR A 3 26.35 26.46 8.41
N LYS A 4 26.14 25.21 8.02
CA LYS A 4 25.24 24.86 6.90
C LYS A 4 23.79 25.09 7.32
N PHE A 5 23.17 26.10 6.72
CA PHE A 5 21.74 26.36 6.73
C PHE A 5 21.02 25.14 6.12
N ASN A 6 20.23 24.40 6.91
CA ASN A 6 19.44 23.27 6.40
C ASN A 6 17.99 23.72 6.13
N PRO A 7 17.56 23.86 4.85
CA PRO A 7 16.24 24.37 4.49
C PRO A 7 15.09 23.45 4.93
N ILE A 8 15.37 22.15 5.11
CA ILE A 8 14.40 21.13 5.54
C ILE A 8 13.95 21.39 6.99
N LYS A 9 14.89 21.78 7.88
CA LYS A 9 14.56 22.10 9.29
C LYS A 9 13.65 23.32 9.41
N LYS A 10 13.75 24.28 8.48
CA LYS A 10 12.93 25.49 8.49
C LYS A 10 11.53 25.22 7.93
N ALA A 11 11.42 24.37 6.91
CA ALA A 11 10.13 23.90 6.38
C ALA A 11 9.37 23.04 7.40
N ALA A 12 10.07 22.10 8.06
CA ALA A 12 9.51 21.27 9.13
C ALA A 12 9.04 22.11 10.35
N LYS A 13 9.79 23.16 10.70
CA LYS A 13 9.38 24.11 11.76
C LYS A 13 8.14 24.93 11.39
N LYS A 14 7.97 25.26 10.10
CA LYS A 14 6.80 25.99 9.59
C LYS A 14 5.56 25.09 9.54
N ALA A 15 5.72 23.81 9.22
CA ALA A 15 4.64 22.81 9.29
C ALA A 15 4.23 22.48 10.74
N ARG A 16 5.22 22.33 11.65
CA ARG A 16 5.01 22.17 13.11
C ARG A 16 4.16 23.27 13.74
N ASN A 17 4.26 24.50 13.26
CA ASN A 17 3.50 25.62 13.82
C ASN A 17 2.05 25.71 13.30
N ALA A 18 1.69 24.93 12.27
CA ALA A 18 0.37 25.02 11.63
C ALA A 18 -0.65 24.00 12.18
N VAL A 19 -0.20 22.99 12.93
CA VAL A 19 -1.04 21.91 13.47
C VAL A 19 -0.68 21.69 14.94
N ASN A 20 -1.22 22.52 15.82
CA ASN A 20 -1.03 22.40 17.27
C ASN A 20 -2.04 21.39 17.84
N ASP A 21 -1.71 20.10 17.79
CA ASP A 21 -2.31 19.13 18.70
C ASP A 21 -1.22 18.32 19.40
N VAL A 22 -0.98 18.67 20.67
CA VAL A 22 0.08 18.13 21.52
C VAL A 22 -0.09 16.62 21.75
N ALA A 23 -1.30 16.08 21.55
CA ALA A 23 -1.59 14.66 21.60
C ALA A 23 -1.06 13.92 20.35
N ILE A 24 -1.15 14.54 19.19
CA ILE A 24 -0.66 13.99 17.92
C ILE A 24 0.87 13.98 17.94
N ASP A 25 1.51 15.08 18.35
CA ASP A 25 2.98 15.16 18.46
C ASP A 25 3.56 14.11 19.42
N LYS A 26 2.91 13.85 20.56
CA LYS A 26 3.37 12.82 21.51
C LYS A 26 3.15 11.40 20.99
N ALA A 27 2.06 11.15 20.29
CA ALA A 27 1.80 9.84 19.67
C ALA A 27 2.83 9.55 18.58
N PHE A 28 3.05 10.50 17.67
CA PHE A 28 4.09 10.42 16.63
C PHE A 28 5.50 10.31 17.23
N ASP A 29 5.85 11.10 18.25
CA ASP A 29 7.15 11.01 18.90
C ASP A 29 7.34 9.68 19.66
N SER A 30 6.29 9.06 20.18
CA SER A 30 6.38 7.75 20.84
C SER A 30 6.52 6.58 19.86
N VAL A 31 5.92 6.70 18.67
CA VAL A 31 6.04 5.75 17.55
C VAL A 31 7.43 5.85 16.92
N ILE A 32 7.94 7.06 16.73
CA ILE A 32 9.26 7.30 16.13
C ILE A 32 10.40 6.93 17.10
N ASN A 33 10.25 7.14 18.42
CA ASN A 33 11.32 6.86 19.40
C ASN A 33 11.49 5.38 19.76
N LYS A 34 10.60 4.48 19.31
CA LYS A 34 10.73 3.04 19.50
C LYS A 34 10.76 2.38 18.12
N TYR A 35 11.88 2.55 17.42
CA TYR A 35 12.12 2.14 16.04
C TYR A 35 11.32 0.89 15.62
N ILE A 36 10.19 1.12 14.96
CA ILE A 36 9.56 0.13 14.08
C ILE A 36 9.99 0.58 12.68
N THR A 37 10.83 -0.22 12.04
CA THR A 37 11.25 -0.01 10.65
C THR A 37 10.04 -0.08 9.72
N PRO A 38 10.01 0.63 8.57
CA PRO A 38 8.93 0.52 7.58
C PRO A 38 8.57 -0.93 7.23
N GLU A 39 9.57 -1.80 7.18
CA GLU A 39 9.49 -3.24 6.95
C GLU A 39 8.66 -3.93 8.04
N GLU A 40 8.92 -3.64 9.32
CA GLU A 40 8.16 -4.19 10.45
C GLU A 40 6.70 -3.69 10.50
N ILE A 41 6.42 -2.49 9.97
CA ILE A 41 5.05 -1.99 9.80
C ILE A 41 4.35 -2.76 8.68
N ILE A 42 4.99 -2.89 7.51
CA ILE A 42 4.42 -3.57 6.35
C ILE A 42 4.19 -5.06 6.66
N ALA A 43 5.16 -5.74 7.28
CA ALA A 43 5.08 -7.15 7.69
C ALA A 43 3.88 -7.41 8.62
N GLN A 44 3.56 -6.44 9.47
CA GLN A 44 2.39 -6.48 10.32
C GLN A 44 1.08 -6.28 9.55
N ILE A 45 1.07 -5.41 8.55
CA ILE A 45 -0.12 -5.09 7.77
C ILE A 45 -0.47 -6.19 6.77
N ILE A 46 0.51 -6.81 6.12
CA ILE A 46 0.29 -7.90 5.15
C ILE A 46 -0.35 -9.14 5.80
N LYS A 47 -0.29 -9.29 7.13
CA LYS A 47 -1.02 -10.33 7.87
C LYS A 47 -2.52 -10.10 7.89
N LEU A 48 -2.96 -8.86 7.67
CA LEU A 48 -4.37 -8.53 7.61
C LEU A 48 -4.93 -9.01 6.26
N PRO A 49 -6.00 -9.83 6.25
CA PRO A 49 -6.60 -10.31 5.01
C PRO A 49 -7.02 -9.20 4.04
N VAL A 50 -7.38 -8.02 4.57
CA VAL A 50 -7.78 -6.86 3.76
C VAL A 50 -6.63 -6.31 2.90
N ALA A 51 -5.37 -6.48 3.33
CA ALA A 51 -4.19 -6.02 2.61
C ALA A 51 -3.77 -6.98 1.48
N ARG A 52 -4.20 -8.25 1.52
CA ARG A 52 -3.81 -9.26 0.52
C ARG A 52 -4.74 -9.27 -0.69
N VAL A 53 -4.16 -9.57 -1.84
CA VAL A 53 -4.88 -9.69 -3.12
C VAL A 53 -4.51 -11.02 -3.75
N ASP A 54 -5.51 -11.87 -3.96
CA ASP A 54 -5.38 -13.05 -4.81
C ASP A 54 -5.24 -12.60 -6.26
N ARG A 55 -4.10 -12.92 -6.88
CA ARG A 55 -3.80 -12.47 -8.25
C ARG A 55 -4.82 -12.97 -9.25
N ALA A 56 -5.21 -14.24 -9.15
CA ALA A 56 -6.07 -14.88 -10.13
C ALA A 56 -7.50 -14.35 -10.07
N GLU A 57 -8.06 -14.24 -8.86
CA GLU A 57 -9.39 -13.68 -8.62
C GLU A 57 -9.46 -12.23 -9.10
N PHE A 58 -8.44 -11.42 -8.77
CA PHE A 58 -8.36 -10.03 -9.18
C PHE A 58 -8.30 -9.88 -10.70
N LEU A 59 -7.35 -10.55 -11.37
CA LEU A 59 -7.18 -10.45 -12.82
C LEU A 59 -8.42 -10.94 -13.56
N HIS A 60 -9.00 -12.06 -13.14
CA HIS A 60 -10.24 -12.56 -13.72
C HIS A 60 -11.36 -11.50 -13.61
N LYS A 61 -11.58 -10.96 -12.41
CA LYS A 61 -12.63 -9.97 -12.13
C LYS A 61 -12.50 -8.69 -12.96
N GLU A 62 -11.28 -8.19 -13.16
CA GLU A 62 -11.04 -6.95 -13.92
C GLU A 62 -11.07 -7.19 -15.44
N LEU A 63 -10.49 -8.29 -15.92
CA LEU A 63 -10.31 -8.52 -17.35
C LEU A 63 -11.54 -9.09 -18.06
N ILE A 64 -12.35 -9.93 -17.38
CA ILE A 64 -13.53 -10.58 -17.99
C ILE A 64 -14.60 -9.59 -18.45
N ARG A 65 -14.55 -8.36 -17.94
CA ARG A 65 -15.44 -7.26 -18.33
C ARG A 65 -15.18 -6.73 -19.74
N TYR A 66 -13.98 -7.00 -20.27
CA TYR A 66 -13.48 -6.41 -21.51
C TYR A 66 -13.02 -7.45 -22.54
N TYR A 67 -12.68 -8.66 -22.09
CA TYR A 67 -12.04 -9.68 -22.88
C TYR A 67 -12.76 -11.03 -22.77
N PRO A 68 -12.71 -11.86 -23.81
CA PRO A 68 -13.29 -13.20 -23.74
C PRO A 68 -12.49 -14.11 -22.79
N GLU A 69 -13.16 -15.16 -22.31
CA GLU A 69 -12.62 -16.13 -21.34
C GLU A 69 -11.23 -16.66 -21.72
N GLU A 70 -10.98 -16.96 -23.00
CA GLU A 70 -9.70 -17.50 -23.47
C GLU A 70 -8.53 -16.51 -23.29
N THR A 71 -8.78 -15.21 -23.53
CA THR A 71 -7.79 -14.16 -23.27
C THR A 71 -7.55 -14.00 -21.77
N VAL A 72 -8.61 -14.08 -20.95
CA VAL A 72 -8.48 -14.01 -19.49
C VAL A 72 -7.65 -15.18 -18.96
N LYS A 73 -7.94 -16.42 -19.38
CA LYS A 73 -7.15 -17.61 -19.01
C LYS A 73 -5.68 -17.45 -19.37
N THR A 74 -5.39 -16.95 -20.58
CA THR A 74 -4.02 -16.67 -21.03
C THR A 74 -3.34 -15.63 -20.13
N ALA A 75 -4.06 -14.59 -19.70
CA ALA A 75 -3.54 -13.57 -18.79
C ALA A 75 -3.28 -14.10 -17.37
N LEU A 76 -4.11 -15.04 -16.91
CA LEU A 76 -3.93 -15.72 -15.61
C LEU A 76 -2.70 -16.62 -15.61
N GLU A 77 -2.54 -17.42 -16.67
CA GLU A 77 -1.42 -18.38 -16.82
C GLU A 77 -0.08 -17.68 -17.04
N TYR A 78 -0.05 -16.61 -17.84
CA TYR A 78 1.17 -15.85 -18.15
C TYR A 78 1.10 -14.46 -17.53
N ASN A 79 0.64 -13.48 -18.30
CA ASN A 79 0.39 -12.12 -17.83
C ASN A 79 -0.49 -11.37 -18.85
N PRO A 80 -1.07 -10.21 -18.48
CA PRO A 80 -1.93 -9.45 -19.38
C PRO A 80 -1.26 -9.03 -20.70
N ALA A 81 0.03 -8.69 -20.68
CA ALA A 81 0.75 -8.31 -21.90
C ALA A 81 0.91 -9.49 -22.87
N TYR A 82 1.21 -10.68 -22.35
CA TYR A 82 1.31 -11.92 -23.12
C TYR A 82 -0.04 -12.30 -23.76
N ALA A 83 -1.15 -12.05 -23.05
CA ALA A 83 -2.50 -12.25 -23.58
C ALA A 83 -2.91 -11.24 -24.68
N GLY A 84 -2.02 -10.33 -25.08
CA GLY A 84 -2.28 -9.33 -26.11
C GLY A 84 -3.03 -8.09 -25.61
N ILE A 85 -3.12 -7.89 -24.30
CA ILE A 85 -3.78 -6.71 -23.73
C ILE A 85 -2.83 -5.52 -23.84
N GLY A 86 -3.20 -4.56 -24.69
CA GLY A 86 -2.37 -3.39 -24.95
C GLY A 86 -2.20 -2.50 -23.71
N LYS A 87 -1.02 -1.89 -23.57
CA LYS A 87 -0.64 -1.00 -22.46
C LYS A 87 -1.69 0.07 -22.14
N GLN A 88 -2.28 0.69 -23.17
CA GLN A 88 -3.32 1.72 -22.94
C GLN A 88 -4.54 1.17 -22.20
N ARG A 89 -4.95 -0.10 -22.47
CA ARG A 89 -6.03 -0.72 -21.73
C ARG A 89 -5.63 -0.99 -20.28
N ILE A 90 -4.43 -1.52 -20.07
CA ILE A 90 -3.88 -1.76 -18.73
C ILE A 90 -3.89 -0.47 -17.91
N ASN A 91 -3.40 0.64 -18.47
CA ASN A 91 -3.43 1.94 -17.82
C ASN A 91 -4.85 2.37 -17.45
N ASN A 92 -5.80 2.25 -18.38
CA ASN A 92 -7.19 2.62 -18.11
C ASN A 92 -7.83 1.77 -16.99
N ILE A 93 -7.51 0.49 -16.90
CA ILE A 93 -8.00 -0.39 -15.82
C ILE A 93 -7.31 -0.01 -14.50
N ALA A 94 -6.01 0.26 -14.52
CA ALA A 94 -5.26 0.70 -13.34
C ALA A 94 -5.82 2.02 -12.77
N ASP A 95 -6.18 2.98 -13.62
CA ASP A 95 -6.82 4.23 -13.19
C ASP A 95 -8.16 3.98 -12.49
N GLN A 96 -8.95 3.01 -12.97
CA GLN A 96 -10.21 2.61 -12.32
C GLN A 96 -9.97 1.93 -10.97
N VAL A 97 -8.94 1.08 -10.88
CA VAL A 97 -8.50 0.45 -9.63
C VAL A 97 -8.09 1.50 -8.62
N ILE A 98 -7.23 2.45 -9.00
CA ILE A 98 -6.77 3.55 -8.13
C ILE A 98 -7.95 4.37 -7.61
N GLN A 99 -8.87 4.77 -8.49
CA GLN A 99 -10.05 5.52 -8.08
C GLN A 99 -10.92 4.73 -7.10
N ARG A 100 -11.10 3.42 -7.34
CA ARG A 100 -11.89 2.55 -6.47
C ARG A 100 -11.24 2.39 -5.09
N GLU A 101 -9.95 2.10 -5.01
CA GLU A 101 -9.23 1.97 -3.73
C GLU A 101 -9.19 3.30 -2.98
N THR A 102 -8.97 4.42 -3.69
CA THR A 102 -9.03 5.77 -3.09
C THR A 102 -10.41 6.05 -2.47
N ASN A 103 -11.49 5.69 -3.16
CA ASN A 103 -12.85 5.87 -2.65
C ASN A 103 -13.16 4.99 -1.42
N LYS A 104 -12.58 3.79 -1.33
CA LYS A 104 -12.73 2.94 -0.14
C LYS A 104 -12.10 3.60 1.09
N VAL A 105 -10.92 4.19 0.93
CA VAL A 105 -10.19 4.84 2.03
C VAL A 105 -10.84 6.17 2.44
N ALA A 106 -11.38 6.94 1.48
CA ALA A 106 -12.05 8.22 1.75
C ALA A 106 -13.35 8.10 2.58
N GLY A 107 -13.92 6.89 2.72
CA GLY A 107 -15.15 6.63 3.48
C GLY A 107 -14.94 6.02 4.86
N ILE A 108 -13.69 5.70 5.25
CA ILE A 108 -13.40 4.97 6.50
C ILE A 108 -12.92 5.95 7.58
N SER A 109 -13.86 6.47 8.36
CA SER A 109 -13.62 7.10 9.65
C SER A 109 -14.08 6.16 10.77
N PHE A 110 -13.46 4.98 10.89
CA PHE A 110 -13.81 4.05 11.95
C PHE A 110 -12.87 4.21 13.13
N ALA A 111 -13.20 5.15 14.03
CA ALA A 111 -12.62 5.21 15.35
C ALA A 111 -12.88 3.88 16.08
N ALA A 112 -11.82 3.12 16.33
CA ALA A 112 -11.68 2.03 17.31
C ALA A 112 -12.96 1.25 17.68
N GLY A 113 -13.23 0.12 17.03
CA GLY A 113 -14.32 -0.77 17.48
C GLY A 113 -14.57 -2.06 16.70
N LEU A 114 -13.63 -2.54 15.85
CA LEU A 114 -13.82 -3.84 15.21
C LEU A 114 -13.47 -4.98 16.19
N PRO A 115 -14.33 -6.03 16.29
CA PRO A 115 -14.11 -7.17 17.16
C PRO A 115 -13.04 -8.08 16.55
N GLY A 116 -11.77 -7.76 16.84
CA GLY A 116 -10.60 -8.47 16.36
C GLY A 116 -9.35 -7.68 16.73
N GLY A 117 -8.87 -7.88 17.97
CA GLY A 117 -7.89 -7.03 18.64
C GLY A 117 -6.69 -6.58 17.80
N PHE A 118 -6.58 -5.27 17.61
CA PHE A 118 -5.36 -4.62 17.15
C PHE A 118 -4.32 -4.66 18.27
N ALA A 119 -3.56 -5.75 18.33
CA ALA A 119 -2.26 -5.80 19.00
C ALA A 119 -1.12 -5.36 18.04
N LEU A 120 -1.44 -4.61 16.98
CA LEU A 120 -0.51 -4.05 16.00
C LEU A 120 0.26 -2.87 16.61
N ALA A 121 1.04 -3.15 17.65
CA ALA A 121 1.57 -2.21 18.63
C ALA A 121 0.46 -1.31 19.24
N ALA A 122 0.45 -1.10 20.55
CA ALA A 122 -0.48 -0.15 21.18
C ALA A 122 -0.33 1.30 20.66
N THR A 123 0.60 1.55 19.73
CA THR A 123 1.09 2.85 19.30
C THR A 123 0.73 3.21 17.87
N ILE A 124 0.34 2.29 16.98
CA ILE A 124 -0.02 2.65 15.59
C ILE A 124 -1.52 2.96 15.52
N PRO A 125 -1.92 4.18 15.10
CA PRO A 125 -3.31 4.53 14.91
C PRO A 125 -4.00 3.65 13.85
N ALA A 126 -5.27 3.28 14.08
CA ALA A 126 -6.00 2.36 13.22
C ALA A 126 -6.25 2.91 11.81
N ASP A 127 -6.41 4.22 11.68
CA ASP A 127 -6.52 4.96 10.41
C ASP A 127 -5.24 4.83 9.57
N VAL A 128 -4.05 4.87 10.20
CA VAL A 128 -2.77 4.64 9.52
C VAL A 128 -2.65 3.20 9.02
N VAL A 129 -3.01 2.23 9.86
CA VAL A 129 -3.02 0.80 9.48
C VAL A 129 -3.96 0.58 8.29
N GLN A 130 -5.18 1.12 8.36
CA GLN A 130 -6.18 0.99 7.30
C GLN A 130 -5.69 1.64 6.01
N TYR A 131 -5.19 2.87 6.08
CA TYR A 131 -4.62 3.58 4.93
C TYR A 131 -3.54 2.75 4.24
N LEU A 132 -2.54 2.27 5.00
CA LEU A 132 -1.45 1.47 4.46
C LEU A 132 -1.91 0.10 3.93
N ALA A 133 -2.89 -0.54 4.58
CA ALA A 133 -3.46 -1.80 4.10
C ALA A 133 -4.09 -1.64 2.70
N PHE A 134 -4.90 -0.59 2.49
CA PHE A 134 -5.47 -0.31 1.18
C PHE A 134 -4.43 0.16 0.16
N THR A 135 -3.39 0.87 0.59
CA THR A 135 -2.26 1.24 -0.29
C THR A 135 -1.50 0.00 -0.76
N ILE A 136 -1.12 -0.91 0.14
CA ILE A 136 -0.44 -2.18 -0.19
C ILE A 136 -1.33 -3.05 -1.08
N ARG A 137 -2.64 -3.06 -0.82
CA ARG A 137 -3.62 -3.72 -1.68
C ARG A 137 -3.60 -3.13 -3.10
N ALA A 138 -3.65 -1.81 -3.24
CA ALA A 138 -3.61 -1.14 -4.53
C ALA A 138 -2.30 -1.40 -5.29
N ILE A 139 -1.17 -1.46 -4.57
CA ILE A 139 0.13 -1.83 -5.14
C ILE A 139 0.07 -3.21 -5.80
N GLN A 140 -0.43 -4.23 -5.09
CA GLN A 140 -0.60 -5.58 -5.65
C GLN A 140 -1.53 -5.57 -6.87
N GLU A 141 -2.70 -4.95 -6.75
CA GLU A 141 -3.68 -4.86 -7.86
C GLU A 141 -3.05 -4.22 -9.12
N ILE A 142 -2.28 -3.15 -8.95
CA ILE A 142 -1.58 -2.49 -10.07
C ILE A 142 -0.46 -3.41 -10.60
N ALA A 143 0.39 -3.94 -9.74
CA ALA A 143 1.50 -4.81 -10.14
C ALA A 143 1.01 -6.01 -10.97
N TYR A 144 -0.07 -6.65 -10.56
CA TYR A 144 -0.67 -7.77 -11.31
C TYR A 144 -1.16 -7.37 -12.70
N LEU A 145 -1.77 -6.18 -12.85
CA LEU A 145 -2.15 -5.66 -14.16
C LEU A 145 -0.94 -5.43 -15.07
N TYR A 146 0.22 -5.07 -14.51
CA TYR A 146 1.47 -4.90 -15.24
C TYR A 146 2.29 -6.20 -15.39
N GLY A 147 1.74 -7.33 -14.95
CA GLY A 147 2.31 -8.65 -15.21
C GLY A 147 3.29 -9.16 -14.16
N PHE A 148 3.27 -8.60 -12.95
CA PHE A 148 3.96 -9.20 -11.81
C PHE A 148 3.26 -10.51 -11.42
N ASP A 149 4.07 -11.44 -10.91
CA ASP A 149 3.60 -12.66 -10.26
C ASP A 149 2.95 -12.33 -8.90
N GLU A 150 2.26 -13.31 -8.32
CA GLU A 150 1.66 -13.16 -7.00
C GLU A 150 2.73 -12.89 -5.94
N PHE A 151 2.48 -11.93 -5.05
CA PHE A 151 3.43 -11.59 -4.01
C PHE A 151 3.42 -12.68 -2.95
N ASP A 152 4.56 -13.35 -2.79
CA ASP A 152 4.75 -14.32 -1.72
C ASP A 152 5.20 -13.61 -0.43
N PHE A 153 4.32 -13.63 0.57
CA PHE A 153 4.55 -13.06 1.89
C PHE A 153 4.81 -14.13 2.96
N GLU A 154 5.04 -15.39 2.58
CA GLU A 154 5.25 -16.50 3.53
C GLU A 154 6.71 -16.65 3.98
N GLU A 155 7.69 -16.29 3.14
CA GLU A 155 9.11 -16.25 3.54
C GLU A 155 9.37 -15.07 4.47
N GLU A 156 10.27 -15.26 5.46
CA GLU A 156 10.72 -14.28 6.47
C GLU A 156 10.40 -12.82 6.07
N GLU A 157 9.19 -12.35 6.43
CA GLU A 157 8.49 -11.23 5.75
C GLU A 157 9.35 -9.97 5.58
N LEU A 158 10.32 -9.78 6.47
CA LEU A 158 11.23 -8.64 6.51
C LEU A 158 12.35 -8.67 5.46
N ASP A 159 12.76 -9.84 4.95
CA ASP A 159 13.82 -10.01 3.93
C ASP A 159 13.27 -10.66 2.65
N SER A 160 11.95 -10.60 2.46
CA SER A 160 11.29 -11.21 1.29
C SER A 160 11.43 -10.32 0.05
N TYR A 161 11.54 -10.93 -1.12
CA TYR A 161 11.51 -10.22 -2.41
C TYR A 161 10.21 -9.39 -2.58
N ALA A 162 9.10 -9.89 -2.04
CA ALA A 162 7.82 -9.17 -2.02
C ALA A 162 7.89 -7.87 -1.19
N MET A 163 8.60 -7.88 -0.06
CA MET A 163 8.83 -6.69 0.76
C MET A 163 9.61 -5.63 -0.01
N ASP A 164 10.71 -6.02 -0.67
CA ASP A 164 11.52 -5.11 -1.49
C ASP A 164 10.70 -4.45 -2.60
N GLN A 165 9.87 -5.23 -3.30
CA GLN A 165 8.99 -4.70 -4.34
C GLN A 165 7.99 -3.69 -3.78
N ILE A 166 7.33 -4.00 -2.64
CA ILE A 166 6.42 -3.07 -1.98
C ILE A 166 7.15 -1.78 -1.59
N LEU A 167 8.32 -1.86 -0.98
CA LEU A 167 9.11 -0.69 -0.58
C LEU A 167 9.48 0.17 -1.78
N ILE A 168 9.87 -0.43 -2.91
CA ILE A 168 10.14 0.29 -4.15
C ILE A 168 8.89 1.02 -4.65
N PHE A 169 7.73 0.34 -4.66
CA PHE A 169 6.48 0.97 -5.10
C PHE A 169 6.03 2.10 -4.18
N LEU A 170 6.11 1.91 -2.86
CA LEU A 170 5.85 2.96 -1.89
C LEU A 170 6.84 4.13 -2.08
N GLY A 171 8.12 3.85 -2.28
CA GLY A 171 9.14 4.85 -2.57
C GLY A 171 8.84 5.65 -3.84
N ALA A 172 8.34 5.00 -4.90
CA ALA A 172 7.91 5.68 -6.13
C ALA A 172 6.64 6.52 -5.94
N MET A 173 5.74 6.13 -5.04
CA MET A 173 4.51 6.87 -4.74
C MET A 173 4.73 8.10 -3.86
N TYR A 174 5.66 8.04 -2.91
CA TYR A 174 5.91 9.10 -1.91
C TYR A 174 7.24 9.86 -2.10
N GLY A 175 8.02 9.51 -3.11
CA GLY A 175 9.31 10.12 -3.45
C GLY A 175 9.24 11.48 -4.14
#